data_AF-A0A7C8ZH46-F1
#
_entry.id   AF-A0A7C8ZH46-F1
#
_cell.length_a   1.000
_cell.length_b   1.000
_cell.length_c   1.000
_cell.angle_alpha   90.00
_cell.angle_beta   90.00
_cell.angle_gamma   90.00
#
_symmetry.space_group_name_H-M   'P 1'
#
loop_
_entity.id
_entity.type
_entity.pdbx_description
1 polymer ?
#
loop_
_entity_poly.entity_id
_entity_poly.type
_entity_poly.pdbx_seq_one_letter_code
_entity_poly.pdbx_strand_id
1 'polypeptide(L)'
;KVLEEVAIIPSKRLRNKIAGFSTHLMKRIQKGPVRGISLKLQEEERERRMDFVPAESAIKTDSIPVDAETMDMLAALGMSDLPGVVKAEPEPMAPAPTFGRGAGRRF
;
A
#
# COMPACT_ATOMS: atom_id res chain seq x y z
N LYS A 1 8.14 31.89 21.23
CA LYS A 1 6.76 32.37 21.37
C LYS A 1 5.81 31.20 21.47
N VAL A 2 5.31 30.60 20.38
CA VAL A 2 4.35 29.46 20.49
C VAL A 2 4.84 28.31 21.39
N LEU A 3 6.09 27.87 21.27
CA LEU A 3 6.63 26.79 22.13
C LEU A 3 6.75 27.14 23.63
N GLU A 4 6.82 28.42 23.97
CA GLU A 4 6.91 28.88 25.37
C GLU A 4 5.53 28.95 26.03
N GLU A 5 4.47 29.12 25.23
CA GLU A 5 3.07 29.14 25.68
C GLU A 5 2.53 27.72 25.86
N VAL A 6 2.97 26.78 25.01
CA VAL A 6 2.44 25.41 24.97
C VAL A 6 3.22 24.46 25.91
N ALA A 7 4.50 24.72 26.17
CA ALA A 7 5.34 23.80 26.94
C ALA A 7 6.37 24.51 27.83
N ILE A 8 6.59 23.95 29.03
CA ILE A 8 7.65 24.39 29.94
C ILE A 8 8.96 23.75 29.51
N ILE A 9 9.88 24.54 28.95
CA ILE A 9 11.18 24.07 28.46
C ILE A 9 12.31 24.72 29.29
N PRO A 10 13.15 23.94 29.99
CA PRO A 10 14.08 24.45 31.01
C PRO A 10 15.29 25.18 30.44
N SER A 11 15.66 24.98 29.17
CA SER A 11 16.83 25.64 28.57
C SER A 11 16.56 26.23 27.19
N LYS A 12 17.21 27.37 26.91
CA LYS A 12 17.17 28.05 25.61
C LYS A 12 17.69 27.15 24.47
N ARG A 13 18.75 26.37 24.72
CA ARG A 13 19.31 25.45 23.71
C ARG A 13 18.33 24.34 23.34
N LEU A 14 17.64 23.73 24.31
CA LEU A 14 16.61 22.72 24.02
C LEU A 14 15.42 23.34 23.30
N ARG A 15 14.96 24.52 23.72
CA ARG A 15 13.89 25.27 23.06
C ARG A 15 14.20 25.50 21.58
N ASN A 16 15.42 25.93 21.26
CA ASN A 16 15.83 26.17 19.88
C ASN A 16 15.91 24.90 19.04
N LYS A 17 16.36 23.78 19.62
CA LYS A 17 16.37 22.48 18.93
C LYS A 17 14.95 22.01 18.61
N ILE A 18 14.03 22.12 19.57
CA ILE A 18 12.63 21.74 19.38
C ILE A 18 11.99 22.65 18.31
N ALA A 19 12.21 23.97 18.39
CA ALA A 19 11.73 24.92 17.38
C ALA A 19 12.23 24.58 15.96
N GLY A 20 13.53 24.27 15.83
CA GLY A 20 14.11 23.86 14.56
C GLY A 20 13.49 22.57 14.01
N PHE A 21 13.31 21.56 14.87
CA PHE A 21 12.69 20.31 14.46
C PHE A 21 11.21 20.49 14.09
N SER A 22 10.44 21.22 14.89
CA SER A 22 9.03 21.52 14.60
C SER A 22 8.86 22.23 13.27
N THR A 23 9.67 23.26 12.97
CA THR A 23 9.60 23.95 11.67
C THR A 23 9.99 23.05 10.49
N HIS A 24 11.01 22.21 10.66
CA HIS A 24 11.39 21.23 9.63
C HIS A 24 10.26 20.22 9.38
N LEU A 25 9.63 19.72 10.44
CA LEU A 25 8.53 18.77 10.39
C LEU A 25 7.28 19.36 9.73
N MET A 26 6.93 20.61 10.04
CA MET A 26 5.82 21.32 9.40
C MET A 26 6.03 21.50 7.89
N LYS A 27 7.26 21.80 7.44
CA LYS A 27 7.60 21.85 6.01
C LYS A 27 7.42 20.51 5.30
N ARG A 28 7.62 19.38 6.01
CA ARG A 28 7.37 18.05 5.44
C ARG A 28 5.89 17.74 5.36
N ILE A 29 5.12 18.08 6.39
CA ILE A 29 3.66 17.91 6.42
C ILE A 29 3.00 18.63 5.24
N GLN A 30 3.47 19.85 4.91
CA GLN A 30 2.98 20.58 3.75
C GLN A 30 3.20 19.86 2.42
N LYS A 31 4.24 19.02 2.31
CA LYS A 31 4.52 18.23 1.10
C LYS A 31 3.76 16.90 1.08
N GLY A 32 3.40 16.36 2.24
CA GLY A 32 2.71 15.08 2.34
C GLY A 32 2.72 14.50 3.74
N PRO A 33 2.12 13.30 3.91
CA PRO A 33 2.05 12.64 5.21
C PRO A 33 3.44 12.26 5.72
N VAL A 34 3.64 12.41 7.03
CA VAL A 34 4.91 12.15 7.71
C VAL A 34 4.73 10.98 8.66
N ARG A 35 5.60 9.97 8.58
CA ARG A 35 5.53 8.77 9.42
C ARG A 35 5.56 9.12 10.92
N GLY A 36 4.66 8.55 11.70
CA GLY A 36 4.61 8.69 13.16
C GLY A 36 3.94 9.97 13.65
N ILE A 37 3.24 10.71 12.77
CA ILE A 37 2.47 11.88 13.12
C ILE A 37 1.11 11.73 12.46
N SER A 38 0.06 11.67 13.26
CA SER A 38 -1.31 11.74 12.76
C SER A 38 -1.84 13.16 12.92
N LEU A 39 -2.40 13.68 11.83
CA LEU A 39 -3.25 14.86 11.86
C LEU A 39 -4.66 14.40 11.55
N LYS A 40 -5.65 14.93 12.28
CA LYS A 40 -7.06 14.60 12.04
C LYS A 40 -7.47 14.77 10.57
N LEU A 41 -6.96 15.81 9.91
CA LEU A 41 -7.19 16.05 8.48
C LEU A 41 -6.66 14.91 7.59
N GLN A 42 -5.49 14.34 7.93
CA GLN A 42 -4.91 13.21 7.19
C GLN A 42 -5.69 11.92 7.41
N GLU A 43 -6.24 11.74 8.62
CA GLU A 43 -7.10 10.60 8.95
C GLU A 43 -8.42 10.68 8.16
N GLU A 44 -9.07 11.84 8.13
CA GLU A 44 -10.31 12.05 7.36
C GLU A 44 -10.09 11.90 5.84
N GLU A 45 -8.97 12.39 5.29
CA GLU A 45 -8.66 12.19 3.86
C GLU A 45 -8.33 10.71 3.57
N ARG A 46 -7.66 10.02 4.50
CA ARG A 46 -7.39 8.59 4.39
C ARG A 46 -8.68 7.79 4.43
N GLU A 47 -9.63 8.11 5.31
CA GLU A 47 -10.94 7.48 5.37
C GLU A 47 -11.70 7.65 4.04
N ARG A 48 -11.79 8.88 3.52
CA ARG A 48 -12.44 9.13 2.22
C ARG A 48 -11.82 8.35 1.06
N ARG A 49 -10.50 8.14 1.08
CA ARG A 49 -9.80 7.36 0.06
C ARG A 49 -10.04 5.86 0.23
N MET A 50 -10.16 5.38 1.46
CA MET A 50 -10.46 3.97 1.77
C MET A 50 -11.93 3.63 1.48
N ASP A 51 -12.85 4.57 1.72
CA ASP A 51 -14.29 4.44 1.45
C ASP A 51 -14.64 4.63 -0.03
N PHE A 52 -13.65 4.88 -0.87
CA PHE A 52 -13.85 4.97 -2.32
C PHE A 52 -14.20 3.59 -2.87
N VAL A 53 -15.49 3.37 -3.13
CA VAL A 53 -15.99 2.20 -3.86
C VAL A 53 -16.00 2.55 -5.36
N PRO A 54 -15.19 1.87 -6.20
CA PRO A 54 -15.24 2.07 -7.64
C PRO A 54 -16.63 1.71 -8.20
N ALA A 55 -17.02 2.36 -9.31
CA ALA A 55 -18.29 2.07 -9.96
C ALA A 55 -18.40 0.62 -10.46
N GLU A 56 -17.27 0.02 -10.85
CA GLU A 56 -17.17 -1.38 -11.24
C GLU A 56 -16.23 -2.11 -10.29
N SER A 57 -16.70 -3.22 -9.73
CA SER A 57 -15.89 -4.06 -8.85
C SER A 57 -14.83 -4.79 -9.66
N ALA A 58 -13.58 -4.79 -9.20
CA ALA A 58 -12.50 -5.56 -9.84
C ALA A 58 -12.78 -7.08 -9.90
N ILE A 59 -13.68 -7.59 -9.07
CA ILE A 59 -14.11 -9.00 -9.03
C ILE A 59 -15.12 -9.30 -10.15
N LYS A 60 -15.79 -8.28 -10.71
CA LYS A 60 -16.76 -8.46 -11.78
C LYS A 60 -16.02 -8.66 -13.10
N THR A 61 -15.46 -9.84 -13.28
CA THR A 61 -14.81 -10.28 -14.51
C THR A 61 -15.72 -11.26 -15.24
N ASP A 62 -15.83 -11.10 -16.56
CA ASP A 62 -16.67 -11.97 -17.40
C ASP A 62 -16.10 -13.39 -17.56
N SER A 63 -14.80 -13.56 -17.32
CA SER A 63 -14.08 -14.84 -17.35
C SER A 63 -13.25 -15.02 -16.09
N ILE A 64 -13.44 -16.18 -15.45
CA ILE A 64 -12.76 -16.63 -14.24
C ILE A 64 -11.98 -17.89 -14.65
N PRO A 65 -10.69 -17.76 -15.01
CA PRO A 65 -9.84 -18.90 -15.33
C PRO A 65 -9.57 -19.73 -14.06
N VAL A 66 -9.86 -21.03 -14.10
CA VAL A 66 -9.74 -21.96 -12.98
C VAL A 66 -8.96 -23.21 -13.40
N ASP A 67 -8.17 -23.75 -12.49
CA ASP A 67 -7.39 -24.97 -12.73
C ASP A 67 -8.29 -26.22 -12.77
N ALA A 68 -7.76 -27.33 -13.31
CA ALA A 68 -8.50 -28.59 -13.40
C ALA A 68 -8.96 -29.12 -12.03
N GLU A 69 -8.09 -29.05 -11.02
CA GLU A 69 -8.40 -29.54 -9.66
C GLU A 69 -9.49 -28.69 -8.98
N THR A 70 -9.49 -27.39 -9.22
CA THR A 70 -10.52 -26.49 -8.67
C THR A 70 -11.86 -26.65 -9.39
N MET A 71 -11.89 -27.05 -10.66
CA MET A 71 -13.13 -27.46 -11.35
C MET A 71 -13.76 -28.71 -10.73
N ASP A 72 -12.94 -29.72 -10.40
CA ASP A 72 -13.41 -30.94 -9.76
C ASP A 72 -13.96 -30.67 -8.35
N MET A 73 -13.30 -29.75 -7.62
CA MET A 73 -13.81 -29.26 -6.34
C MET A 73 -15.16 -28.56 -6.47
N LEU A 74 -15.33 -27.69 -7.48
CA LEU A 74 -16.61 -27.02 -7.74
C LEU A 74 -17.72 -28.02 -8.07
N ALA A 75 -17.41 -29.08 -8.84
CA ALA A 75 -18.33 -30.16 -9.12
C ALA A 75 -18.73 -30.94 -7.85
N ALA A 76 -17.77 -31.24 -6.96
CA ALA A 76 -18.04 -31.92 -5.70
C ALA A 76 -18.91 -31.10 -4.73
N LEU A 77 -18.80 -29.76 -4.78
CA LEU A 77 -19.61 -28.83 -4.00
C LEU A 77 -20.98 -28.52 -4.63
N GLY A 78 -21.28 -29.08 -5.81
CA GLY A 78 -22.53 -28.82 -6.55
C GLY A 78 -22.60 -27.44 -7.20
N MET A 79 -21.45 -26.79 -7.45
CA MET A 79 -21.31 -25.47 -8.06
C MET A 79 -20.71 -25.54 -9.47
N SER A 80 -21.09 -26.55 -10.26
CA SER A 80 -20.58 -26.79 -11.61
C SER A 80 -20.99 -25.72 -12.63
N ASP A 81 -22.13 -25.07 -12.41
CA ASP A 81 -22.80 -24.23 -13.41
C ASP A 81 -22.59 -22.72 -13.16
N LEU A 82 -21.47 -22.36 -12.53
CA LEU A 82 -21.15 -20.96 -12.24
C LEU A 82 -20.86 -20.19 -13.55
N PRO A 83 -21.53 -19.06 -13.79
CA PRO A 83 -21.31 -18.26 -14.99
C PRO A 83 -19.91 -17.65 -15.00
N GLY A 84 -19.22 -17.77 -16.14
CA GLY A 84 -17.90 -17.18 -16.35
C GLY A 84 -16.72 -18.05 -15.92
N VAL A 85 -16.93 -19.23 -15.33
CA VAL A 85 -15.85 -20.16 -14.99
C VAL A 85 -15.32 -20.85 -16.26
N VAL A 86 -14.04 -20.68 -16.55
CA VAL A 86 -13.37 -21.26 -17.73
C VAL A 86 -12.12 -22.01 -17.27
N LYS A 87 -11.86 -23.19 -17.85
CA LYS A 87 -10.63 -23.94 -17.54
C LYS A 87 -9.42 -23.19 -18.11
N ALA A 88 -8.46 -22.85 -17.26
CA ALA A 88 -7.20 -22.26 -17.69
C ALA A 88 -6.30 -23.33 -18.32
N GLU A 89 -5.66 -23.01 -19.46
CA GLU A 89 -4.54 -23.80 -19.95
C GLU A 89 -3.29 -23.41 -19.17
N PRO A 90 -2.48 -24.38 -18.68
CA PRO A 90 -1.26 -24.06 -17.96
C PRO A 90 -0.28 -23.39 -18.92
N GLU A 91 0.04 -22.12 -18.69
CA GLU A 91 1.10 -21.47 -19.47
C GLU A 91 2.42 -22.24 -19.27
N PRO A 92 3.17 -22.54 -20.36
CA PRO A 92 4.48 -23.14 -20.23
C PRO A 92 5.37 -22.14 -19.49
N MET A 93 5.77 -22.49 -18.28
CA MET A 93 6.65 -21.70 -17.44
C MET A 93 7.88 -21.30 -18.25
N ALA A 94 7.94 -20.04 -18.70
CA ALA A 94 9.08 -19.53 -19.42
C ALA A 94 10.32 -19.70 -18.53
N PRO A 95 11.44 -20.27 -19.03
CA PRO A 95 12.62 -20.47 -18.22
C PRO A 95 13.05 -19.11 -17.67
N ALA A 96 13.19 -19.05 -16.34
CA ALA A 96 13.60 -17.83 -15.64
C ALA A 96 14.84 -17.24 -16.33
N PRO A 97 14.88 -15.92 -16.59
CA PRO A 97 16.06 -15.32 -17.18
C PRO A 97 17.25 -15.60 -16.26
N THR A 98 18.21 -16.36 -16.76
CA THR A 98 19.48 -16.59 -16.09
C THR A 98 20.15 -15.23 -15.97
N PHE A 99 20.00 -14.57 -14.82
CA PHE A 99 20.79 -13.40 -14.49
C PHE A 99 22.23 -13.88 -14.30
N GLY A 100 22.96 -13.86 -15.41
CA GLY A 100 24.39 -14.07 -15.45
C GLY A 100 25.03 -13.16 -14.41
N ARG A 101 25.69 -13.79 -13.46
CA ARG A 101 26.44 -13.21 -12.36
C ARG A 101 27.46 -12.22 -12.96
N GLY A 102 27.06 -10.95 -13.05
CA GLY A 102 27.92 -9.87 -13.49
C GLY A 102 29.13 -9.79 -12.56
N ALA A 103 30.28 -10.17 -13.10
CA ALA A 103 31.58 -10.05 -12.46
C ALA A 103 31.76 -8.64 -11.91
N GLY A 104 32.27 -8.56 -10.67
CA GLY A 104 32.42 -7.34 -9.90
C GLY A 104 33.13 -6.23 -10.68
N ARG A 105 32.49 -5.07 -10.73
CA ARG A 105 33.15 -3.82 -11.07
C ARG A 105 33.84 -3.31 -9.80
N ARG A 106 35.15 -3.49 -9.77
CA ARG A 106 36.07 -2.96 -8.75
C ARG A 106 36.23 -1.44 -8.95
N PHE A 107 36.29 -0.74 -7.81
CA PHE A 107 36.80 0.61 -7.50
C PHE A 107 36.49 1.75 -8.47
#